data_AF-A0A6B3CND9-F1
#
_entry.id   AF-A0A6B3CND9-F1
#
_cell.length_a   1.000
_cell.length_b   1.000
_cell.length_c   1.000
_cell.angle_alpha   90.00
_cell.angle_beta   90.00
_cell.angle_gamma   90.00
#
_symmetry.space_group_name_H-M   'P 1'
#
loop_
_entity.id
_entity.type
_entity.pdbx_description
1 polymer ?
#
loop_
_entity_poly.entity_id
_entity_poly.type
_entity_poly.pdbx_seq_one_letter_code
_entity_poly.pdbx_strand_id
1 'polypeptide(L)'
;DSPGAGDGVSGPIVDIARNITPQVDALVTGHTHNAYVCTIPDPAGNPRTVTSASSFGRLYTDTTLTYDRATGDIARTSVKSANHVVTRDVPKAPDMTRLIDRWNTLAAPIGNRPVGYVTADINRDGTESPLGDLIADAQLAYGKEQDPETDLALMNPGGIRAPLTYAASGAEGDGVVTYAEAFTVQPFANTVNLKD
;
A
#
# COMPACT_ATOMS: atom_id res chain seq x y z
N ASP A 1 -25.25 11.36 -1.02
CA ASP A 1 -25.18 12.67 -0.35
C ASP A 1 -24.01 12.68 0.62
N SER A 2 -22.88 13.28 0.20
CA SER A 2 -21.74 13.53 1.09
C SER A 2 -21.96 14.85 1.82
N PRO A 3 -21.80 14.91 3.15
CA PRO A 3 -21.83 16.16 3.88
C PRO A 3 -20.51 16.90 3.64
N GLY A 4 -20.57 18.20 3.34
CA GLY A 4 -19.48 19.17 3.51
C GLY A 4 -18.13 18.97 2.77
N ALA A 5 -17.40 20.07 2.67
CA ALA A 5 -16.03 20.11 2.17
C ALA A 5 -15.08 19.45 3.21
N GLY A 6 -14.62 18.22 2.93
CA GLY A 6 -13.59 17.54 3.74
C GLY A 6 -14.11 16.68 4.89
N ASP A 7 -15.42 16.51 5.02
CA ASP A 7 -16.02 15.72 6.09
C ASP A 7 -15.64 14.24 5.94
N GLY A 8 -14.94 13.69 6.93
CA GLY A 8 -14.44 12.31 6.95
C GLY A 8 -12.95 12.12 6.61
N VAL A 9 -12.25 13.16 6.15
CA VAL A 9 -10.78 13.11 6.00
C VAL A 9 -10.11 13.65 7.26
N SER A 10 -9.21 12.87 7.86
CA SER A 10 -8.49 13.23 9.09
C SER A 10 -6.99 12.99 8.96
N GLY A 11 -6.24 13.47 9.95
CA GLY A 11 -4.79 13.32 10.01
C GLY A 11 -4.03 14.46 9.32
N PRO A 12 -2.69 14.32 9.19
CA PRO A 12 -1.80 15.41 8.79
C PRO A 12 -2.14 16.08 7.46
N ILE A 13 -2.85 15.38 6.56
CA ILE A 13 -3.24 15.96 5.27
C ILE A 13 -4.18 17.16 5.43
N VAL A 14 -5.05 17.17 6.45
CA VAL A 14 -5.94 18.30 6.70
C VAL A 14 -5.13 19.55 7.07
N ASP A 15 -4.14 19.39 7.94
CA ASP A 15 -3.25 20.48 8.35
C ASP A 15 -2.37 20.96 7.21
N ILE A 16 -1.82 20.04 6.40
CA ILE A 16 -1.05 20.39 5.21
C ILE A 16 -1.91 21.18 4.23
N ALA A 17 -3.13 20.70 3.92
CA ALA A 17 -4.01 21.36 2.96
C ALA A 17 -4.40 22.78 3.37
N ARG A 18 -4.59 23.01 4.68
CA ARG A 18 -4.95 24.30 5.28
C ARG A 18 -3.78 25.27 5.41
N ASN A 19 -2.53 24.80 5.44
CA ASN A 19 -1.36 25.64 5.71
C ASN A 19 -0.39 25.78 4.54
N ILE A 20 -0.44 24.89 3.54
CA ILE A 20 0.39 25.02 2.33
C ILE A 20 -0.04 26.23 1.50
N THR A 21 0.96 26.93 0.93
CA THR A 21 0.80 28.18 0.17
C THR A 21 -0.45 28.19 -0.73
N PRO A 22 -1.23 29.29 -0.77
CA PRO A 22 -2.36 29.44 -1.68
C PRO A 22 -2.00 29.25 -3.16
N GLN A 23 -0.73 29.21 -3.55
CA GLN A 23 -0.30 28.94 -4.93
C GLN A 23 -0.47 27.48 -5.38
N VAL A 24 -0.79 26.54 -4.48
CA VAL A 24 -1.05 25.14 -4.83
C VAL A 24 -2.52 24.94 -5.18
N ASP A 25 -2.83 24.43 -6.36
CA ASP A 25 -4.23 24.33 -6.83
C ASP A 25 -4.97 23.07 -6.43
N ALA A 26 -4.25 21.97 -6.30
CA ALA A 26 -4.77 20.67 -5.94
C ALA A 26 -3.71 19.84 -5.22
N LEU A 27 -4.14 18.87 -4.42
CA LEU A 27 -3.27 17.95 -3.69
C LEU A 27 -3.60 16.51 -4.07
N VAL A 28 -2.65 15.83 -4.69
CA VAL A 28 -2.68 14.38 -4.94
C VAL A 28 -1.80 13.70 -3.91
N THR A 29 -2.39 12.86 -3.07
CA THR A 29 -1.78 12.39 -1.82
C THR A 29 -1.82 10.87 -1.71
N GLY A 30 -1.20 10.33 -0.66
CA GLY A 30 -1.11 8.88 -0.43
C GLY A 30 -0.65 8.55 1.00
N HIS A 31 0.18 7.50 1.14
CA HIS A 31 0.74 6.98 2.40
C HIS A 31 -0.25 6.28 3.34
N THR A 32 -1.42 6.85 3.61
CA THR A 32 -2.38 6.30 4.61
C THR A 32 -3.30 5.20 4.09
N HIS A 33 -3.29 4.94 2.78
CA HIS A 33 -4.20 4.00 2.09
C HIS A 33 -5.68 4.38 2.13
N ASN A 34 -6.04 5.58 2.61
CA ASN A 34 -7.42 6.06 2.62
C ASN A 34 -7.85 6.48 1.20
N ALA A 35 -9.12 6.24 0.87
CA ALA A 35 -9.73 6.72 -0.36
C ALA A 35 -10.54 7.98 -0.07
N TYR A 36 -10.23 9.07 -0.76
CA TYR A 36 -11.04 10.29 -0.69
C TYR A 36 -10.87 11.14 -1.94
N VAL A 37 -11.93 11.88 -2.25
CA VAL A 37 -11.92 13.04 -3.15
C VAL A 37 -12.75 14.10 -2.44
N CYS A 38 -12.10 15.13 -1.94
CA CYS A 38 -12.76 16.17 -1.17
C CYS A 38 -12.20 17.56 -1.50
N THR A 39 -12.85 18.57 -0.94
CA THR A 39 -12.39 19.96 -1.00
C THR A 39 -12.00 20.38 0.40
N ILE A 40 -10.81 20.95 0.57
CA ILE A 40 -10.37 21.59 1.81
C ILE A 40 -9.99 23.03 1.45
N PRO A 41 -10.51 24.06 2.14
CA PRO A 41 -10.09 25.43 1.88
C PRO A 41 -8.59 25.62 2.09
N ASP A 42 -7.96 26.39 1.20
CA ASP A 42 -6.57 26.83 1.36
C ASP A 42 -6.44 27.91 2.47
N PRO A 43 -5.23 28.38 2.82
CA PRO A 43 -5.06 29.41 3.86
C PRO A 43 -5.79 30.74 3.55
N ALA A 44 -6.12 31.01 2.28
CA ALA A 44 -6.86 32.19 1.86
C ALA A 44 -8.38 31.96 1.79
N GLY A 45 -8.85 30.75 2.16
CA GLY A 45 -10.26 30.36 2.15
C GLY A 45 -10.77 29.89 0.80
N ASN A 46 -9.92 29.77 -0.22
CA ASN A 46 -10.34 29.30 -1.55
C ASN A 46 -10.47 27.77 -1.57
N PRO A 47 -11.46 27.21 -2.29
CA PRO A 47 -11.61 25.76 -2.39
C PRO A 47 -10.38 25.12 -3.05
N ARG A 48 -9.85 24.04 -2.47
CA ARG A 48 -8.75 23.25 -3.04
C ARG A 48 -9.11 21.76 -3.01
N THR A 49 -8.98 21.10 -4.15
CA THR A 49 -9.23 19.66 -4.27
C THR A 49 -8.11 18.86 -3.64
N VAL A 50 -8.46 17.84 -2.85
CA VAL A 50 -7.53 16.93 -2.17
C VAL A 50 -7.96 15.48 -2.41
N THR A 51 -7.06 14.64 -2.93
CA THR A 51 -7.39 13.30 -3.43
C THR A 51 -6.41 12.23 -2.98
N SER A 52 -6.90 11.05 -2.63
CA SER A 52 -6.11 9.82 -2.45
C SER A 52 -6.89 8.62 -2.97
N ALA A 53 -6.20 7.71 -3.67
CA ALA A 53 -6.79 6.59 -4.40
C ALA A 53 -6.57 5.22 -3.73
N SER A 54 -6.72 5.14 -2.40
CA SER A 54 -6.51 3.90 -1.64
C SER A 54 -5.10 3.31 -1.85
N SER A 55 -5.00 2.00 -2.06
CA SER A 55 -3.76 1.25 -2.22
C SER A 55 -3.91 0.04 -3.16
N PHE A 56 -2.78 -0.58 -3.51
CA PHE A 56 -2.70 -1.83 -4.27
C PHE A 56 -3.36 -1.78 -5.66
N GLY A 57 -3.41 -0.60 -6.29
CA GLY A 57 -4.00 -0.41 -7.61
C GLY A 57 -5.51 -0.69 -7.66
N ARG A 58 -6.21 -0.61 -6.52
CA ARG A 58 -7.66 -0.85 -6.45
C ARG A 58 -8.47 0.32 -7.02
N LEU A 59 -7.98 1.54 -6.86
CA LEU A 59 -8.59 2.75 -7.38
C LEU A 59 -7.56 3.57 -8.16
N TYR A 60 -8.04 4.40 -9.09
CA TYR A 60 -7.30 5.53 -9.64
C TYR A 60 -8.15 6.80 -9.52
N THR A 61 -7.51 7.96 -9.37
CA THR A 61 -8.22 9.24 -9.39
C THR A 61 -8.20 9.82 -10.80
N ASP A 62 -9.36 10.14 -11.35
CA ASP A 62 -9.49 11.01 -12.52
C ASP A 62 -9.76 12.44 -12.04
N THR A 63 -8.94 13.40 -12.46
CA THR A 63 -9.08 14.81 -12.10
C THR A 63 -8.95 15.68 -13.34
N THR A 64 -9.98 16.46 -13.63
CA THR A 64 -9.98 17.47 -14.69
C THR A 64 -9.82 18.86 -14.06
N LEU A 65 -8.73 19.55 -14.42
CA LEU A 65 -8.44 20.92 -14.01
C LEU A 65 -8.59 21.86 -15.22
N THR A 66 -9.29 22.98 -15.04
CA THR A 66 -9.39 24.03 -16.07
C THR A 66 -8.38 25.12 -15.79
N TYR A 67 -7.49 25.39 -16.74
CA TYR A 67 -6.52 26.48 -16.66
C TYR A 67 -7.06 27.76 -17.31
N ASP A 68 -7.18 28.83 -16.54
CA ASP A 68 -7.58 30.15 -17.02
C ASP A 68 -6.34 30.95 -17.45
N ARG A 69 -6.26 31.26 -18.75
CA ARG A 69 -5.13 31.99 -19.33
C ARG A 69 -5.11 33.48 -18.99
N ALA A 70 -6.24 34.07 -18.61
CA ALA A 70 -6.31 35.48 -18.26
C ALA A 70 -5.74 35.73 -16.86
N THR A 71 -6.04 34.82 -15.91
CA THR A 71 -5.50 34.87 -14.55
C THR A 71 -4.16 34.15 -14.42
N GLY A 72 -3.88 33.22 -15.33
CA GLY A 72 -2.70 32.36 -15.27
C GLY A 72 -2.81 31.26 -14.21
N ASP A 73 -4.03 30.89 -13.81
CA ASP A 73 -4.31 30.05 -12.65
C ASP A 73 -5.40 28.99 -12.93
N ILE A 74 -5.51 27.97 -12.06
CA ILE A 74 -6.57 26.96 -12.15
C ILE A 74 -7.89 27.53 -11.64
N ALA A 75 -8.96 27.37 -12.43
CA ALA A 75 -10.31 27.68 -12.00
C ALA A 75 -10.83 26.64 -11.00
N ARG A 76 -10.43 26.77 -9.73
CA ARG A 76 -10.64 25.76 -8.67
C ARG A 76 -12.11 25.39 -8.41
N THR A 77 -13.03 26.32 -8.64
CA THR A 77 -14.48 26.08 -8.52
C THR A 77 -15.04 25.16 -9.61
N SER A 78 -14.29 24.91 -10.68
CA SER A 78 -14.67 24.05 -11.81
C SER A 78 -14.04 22.67 -11.78
N VAL A 79 -13.18 22.38 -10.79
CA VAL A 79 -12.44 21.11 -10.72
C VAL A 79 -13.41 19.95 -10.50
N LYS A 80 -13.29 18.95 -11.38
CA LYS A 80 -14.00 17.67 -11.26
C LYS A 80 -13.00 16.59 -10.94
N SER A 81 -13.22 15.84 -9.87
CA SER A 81 -12.38 14.72 -9.49
C SER A 81 -13.22 13.56 -8.99
N ALA A 82 -12.81 12.34 -9.30
CA ALA A 82 -13.45 11.12 -8.81
C ALA A 82 -12.44 9.98 -8.69
N ASN A 83 -12.64 9.15 -7.67
CA ASN A 83 -11.98 7.86 -7.60
C ASN A 83 -12.78 6.82 -8.38
N HIS A 84 -12.10 6.12 -9.28
CA HIS A 84 -12.64 5.06 -10.09
C HIS A 84 -12.08 3.72 -9.64
N VAL A 85 -12.94 2.71 -9.55
CA VAL A 85 -12.52 1.33 -9.28
C VAL A 85 -11.78 0.80 -10.50
N VAL A 86 -10.60 0.22 -10.28
CA VAL A 86 -9.91 -0.58 -11.29
C VAL A 86 -10.66 -1.91 -11.37
N THR A 87 -11.61 -1.99 -12.29
CA THR A 87 -12.40 -3.19 -12.53
C THR A 87 -11.54 -4.25 -13.22
N ARG A 88 -11.86 -5.54 -13.00
CA ARG A 88 -11.15 -6.68 -13.60
C ARG A 88 -11.89 -7.29 -14.79
N ASP A 89 -12.87 -6.58 -15.32
CA ASP A 89 -13.75 -6.97 -16.43
C ASP A 89 -13.34 -6.32 -17.77
N VAL A 90 -12.32 -5.47 -17.78
CA VAL A 90 -11.77 -4.86 -19.00
C VAL A 90 -10.60 -5.67 -19.58
N PRO A 91 -10.38 -5.64 -20.90
CA PRO A 91 -9.22 -6.28 -21.51
C PRO A 91 -7.91 -5.73 -20.94
N LYS A 92 -6.97 -6.62 -20.61
CA LYS A 92 -5.62 -6.22 -20.18
C LYS A 92 -4.88 -5.54 -21.33
N ALA A 93 -4.16 -4.47 -21.02
CA ALA A 93 -3.32 -3.77 -21.99
C ALA A 93 -2.21 -4.72 -22.51
N PRO A 94 -2.10 -4.98 -23.84
CA PRO A 94 -1.16 -5.96 -24.38
C PRO A 94 0.32 -5.61 -24.18
N ASP A 95 0.66 -4.33 -24.18
CA ASP A 95 1.99 -3.82 -23.89
C ASP A 95 2.39 -4.04 -22.43
N MET A 96 1.52 -3.71 -21.49
CA MET A 96 1.75 -3.97 -20.06
C MET A 96 1.80 -5.46 -19.74
N THR A 97 0.96 -6.28 -20.38
CA THR A 97 0.96 -7.73 -20.20
C THR A 97 2.31 -8.32 -20.62
N ARG A 98 2.81 -7.96 -21.80
CA ARG A 98 4.15 -8.39 -22.26
C ARG A 98 5.27 -7.95 -21.33
N LEU A 99 5.19 -6.74 -20.77
CA LEU A 99 6.18 -6.25 -19.82
C LEU A 99 6.18 -7.11 -18.55
N ILE A 100 5.00 -7.38 -17.98
CA ILE A 100 4.84 -8.21 -16.78
C ILE A 100 5.33 -9.64 -17.03
N ASP A 101 4.93 -10.27 -18.14
CA ASP A 101 5.31 -11.64 -18.48
C ASP A 101 6.83 -11.80 -18.60
N ARG A 102 7.50 -10.82 -19.21
CA ARG A 102 8.96 -10.80 -19.33
C ARG A 102 9.62 -10.84 -17.96
N TRP A 103 9.20 -9.96 -17.04
CA TRP A 103 9.82 -9.87 -15.71
C TRP A 103 9.46 -11.07 -14.83
N ASN A 104 8.23 -11.59 -14.92
CA ASN A 104 7.84 -12.82 -14.24
C ASN A 104 8.69 -14.01 -14.69
N THR A 105 8.95 -14.14 -15.99
CA THR A 105 9.81 -15.20 -16.53
C THR A 105 11.23 -15.14 -15.97
N LEU A 106 11.79 -13.93 -15.85
CA LEU A 106 13.13 -13.73 -15.29
C LEU A 106 13.19 -13.97 -13.77
N ALA A 107 12.13 -13.61 -13.05
CA ALA A 107 12.06 -13.76 -11.59
C ALA A 107 11.71 -15.19 -11.15
N ALA A 108 10.98 -15.95 -11.97
CA ALA A 108 10.41 -17.25 -11.62
C ALA A 108 11.42 -18.25 -11.03
N PRO A 109 12.67 -18.41 -11.54
CA PRO A 109 13.62 -19.36 -10.95
C PRO A 109 13.97 -19.06 -9.49
N ILE A 110 13.97 -17.78 -9.10
CA ILE A 110 14.25 -17.34 -7.73
C ILE A 110 12.95 -17.41 -6.91
N GLY A 111 11.88 -16.83 -7.46
CA GLY A 111 10.59 -16.71 -6.80
C GLY A 111 9.97 -18.07 -6.45
N ASN A 112 10.02 -19.03 -7.37
CA ASN A 112 9.34 -20.33 -7.24
C ASN A 112 10.12 -21.34 -6.39
N ARG A 113 11.28 -20.97 -5.84
CA ARG A 113 12.04 -21.89 -4.98
C ARG A 113 11.25 -22.16 -3.69
N PRO A 114 10.93 -23.42 -3.35
CA PRO A 114 10.32 -23.75 -2.07
C PRO A 114 11.24 -23.36 -0.91
N VAL A 115 10.68 -22.72 0.11
CA VAL A 115 11.38 -22.32 1.34
C VAL A 115 10.73 -22.88 2.60
N GLY A 116 9.53 -23.44 2.51
CA GLY A 116 8.84 -24.05 3.64
C GLY A 116 7.49 -24.63 3.25
N TYR A 117 6.73 -25.04 4.27
CA TYR A 117 5.38 -25.58 4.10
C TYR A 117 4.45 -25.09 5.21
N VAL A 118 3.19 -24.88 4.89
CA VAL A 118 2.10 -24.59 5.82
C VAL A 118 1.00 -25.64 5.68
N THR A 119 0.28 -25.90 6.78
CA THR A 119 -0.85 -26.86 6.80
C THR A 119 -2.22 -26.19 6.78
N ALA A 120 -2.24 -24.86 6.89
CA ALA A 120 -3.42 -24.00 6.85
C ALA A 120 -3.00 -22.56 6.52
N ASP A 121 -3.98 -21.69 6.25
CA ASP A 121 -3.73 -20.26 6.11
C ASP A 121 -3.17 -19.67 7.41
N ILE A 122 -2.18 -18.80 7.29
CA ILE A 122 -1.61 -18.03 8.41
C ILE A 122 -1.93 -16.55 8.19
N ASN A 123 -2.95 -16.08 8.92
CA ASN A 123 -3.48 -14.73 8.79
C ASN A 123 -2.58 -13.68 9.43
N ARG A 124 -2.65 -12.47 8.87
CA ARG A 124 -1.85 -11.28 9.25
C ARG A 124 -2.65 -10.16 9.91
N ASP A 125 -3.93 -10.39 10.14
CA ASP A 125 -4.88 -9.36 10.55
C ASP A 125 -5.00 -9.32 12.08
N GLY A 126 -5.06 -8.11 12.64
CA GLY A 126 -5.11 -7.87 14.08
C GLY A 126 -3.88 -7.14 14.62
N THR A 127 -3.95 -6.74 15.89
CA THR A 127 -2.80 -6.20 16.63
C THR A 127 -1.81 -7.33 16.95
N GLU A 128 -2.34 -8.47 17.39
CA GLU A 128 -1.68 -9.78 17.49
C GLU A 128 -2.23 -10.65 16.36
N SER A 129 -1.36 -11.40 15.68
CA SER A 129 -1.78 -12.25 14.55
C SER A 129 -0.90 -13.49 14.45
N PRO A 130 -1.43 -14.64 14.02
CA PRO A 130 -0.64 -15.87 13.89
C PRO A 130 0.62 -15.70 13.04
N LEU A 131 0.56 -14.90 11.96
CA LEU A 131 1.75 -14.64 11.14
C LEU A 131 2.76 -13.72 11.84
N GLY A 132 2.28 -12.79 12.66
CA GLY A 132 3.14 -11.96 13.50
C GLY A 132 3.91 -12.80 14.52
N ASP A 133 3.24 -13.74 15.17
CA ASP A 133 3.84 -14.66 16.13
C ASP A 133 4.89 -15.54 15.45
N LEU A 134 4.55 -16.14 14.30
CA LEU A 134 5.49 -16.95 13.52
C LEU A 134 6.77 -16.17 13.15
N ILE A 135 6.62 -14.91 12.71
CA ILE A 135 7.76 -14.08 12.35
C ILE A 135 8.59 -13.72 13.58
N ALA A 136 7.94 -13.34 14.69
CA ALA A 136 8.63 -13.01 15.93
C ALA A 136 9.39 -14.23 16.48
N ASP A 137 8.79 -15.42 16.46
CA ASP A 137 9.45 -16.66 16.87
C ASP A 137 10.66 -16.98 15.98
N ALA A 138 10.54 -16.82 14.66
CA ALA A 138 11.65 -17.01 13.74
C ALA A 138 12.79 -16.00 13.98
N GLN A 139 12.45 -14.74 14.27
CA GLN A 139 13.41 -13.70 14.62
C GLN A 139 14.10 -13.99 15.96
N LEU A 140 13.37 -14.49 16.97
CA LEU A 140 13.92 -14.88 18.25
C LEU A 140 14.86 -16.09 18.12
N ALA A 141 14.47 -17.09 17.33
CA ALA A 141 15.31 -18.24 17.04
C ALA A 141 16.63 -17.82 16.38
N TYR A 142 16.57 -16.96 15.36
CA TYR A 142 17.78 -16.39 14.73
C TYR A 142 18.59 -15.54 15.72
N GLY A 143 17.93 -14.72 16.53
CA GLY A 143 18.59 -13.89 17.54
C GLY A 143 19.39 -14.71 18.53
N LYS A 144 18.85 -15.84 19.01
CA LYS A 144 19.55 -16.78 19.90
C LYS A 144 20.77 -17.46 19.28
N GLU A 145 20.81 -17.60 17.95
CA GLU A 145 22.02 -18.06 17.25
C GLU A 145 23.14 -17.01 17.25
N GLN A 146 22.78 -15.72 17.29
CA GLN A 146 23.74 -14.62 17.34
C GLN A 146 24.18 -14.29 18.77
N ASP A 147 23.23 -14.29 19.70
CA ASP A 147 23.45 -14.09 21.13
C ASP A 147 22.48 -14.98 21.95
N PRO A 148 23.00 -15.99 22.67
CA PRO A 148 22.18 -16.87 23.51
C PRO A 148 21.37 -16.16 24.61
N GLU A 149 21.73 -14.93 24.99
CA GLU A 149 20.99 -14.11 25.96
C GLU A 149 19.77 -13.39 25.33
N THR A 150 19.52 -13.55 24.03
CA THR A 150 18.34 -12.96 23.38
C THR A 150 17.04 -13.60 23.92
N ASP A 151 16.25 -12.81 24.65
CA ASP A 151 15.01 -13.28 25.29
C ASP A 151 13.72 -12.89 24.54
N LEU A 152 13.76 -11.89 23.65
CA LEU A 152 12.58 -11.32 23.01
C LEU A 152 12.85 -10.90 21.55
N ALA A 153 11.85 -11.06 20.69
CA ALA A 153 11.79 -10.45 19.37
C ALA A 153 10.48 -9.66 19.21
N LEU A 154 10.53 -8.59 18.42
CA LEU A 154 9.38 -7.70 18.19
C LEU A 154 9.12 -7.55 16.69
N MET A 155 7.88 -7.82 16.29
CA MET A 155 7.41 -7.62 14.92
C MET A 155 6.26 -6.62 14.89
N ASN A 156 6.43 -5.50 14.18
CA ASN A 156 5.36 -4.53 14.01
C ASN A 156 4.38 -5.00 12.92
N PRO A 157 3.04 -4.89 13.10
CA PRO A 157 2.06 -5.35 12.11
C PRO A 157 2.23 -4.70 10.73
N GLY A 158 2.70 -3.45 10.68
CA GLY A 158 2.97 -2.73 9.43
C GLY A 158 4.09 -3.36 8.57
N GLY A 159 4.99 -4.13 9.19
CA GLY A 159 6.05 -4.86 8.50
C GLY A 159 5.57 -6.16 7.82
N ILE A 160 4.38 -6.67 8.17
CA ILE A 160 3.76 -7.86 7.57
C ILE A 160 2.87 -7.38 6.42
N ARG A 161 3.13 -7.84 5.20
CA ARG A 161 2.55 -7.25 3.96
C ARG A 161 1.55 -8.15 3.24
N ALA A 162 1.54 -9.45 3.53
CA ALA A 162 0.55 -10.42 3.05
C ALA A 162 0.38 -11.56 4.08
N PRO A 163 -0.74 -12.31 4.06
CA PRO A 163 -0.83 -13.60 4.74
C PRO A 163 0.01 -14.66 4.01
N LEU A 164 0.17 -15.84 4.63
CA LEU A 164 0.55 -17.06 3.92
C LEU A 164 -0.72 -17.90 3.70
N THR A 165 -0.98 -18.32 2.47
CA THR A 165 -2.16 -19.13 2.13
C THR A 165 -1.78 -20.58 1.91
N TYR A 166 -2.64 -21.51 2.33
CA TYR A 166 -2.46 -22.93 2.06
C TYR A 166 -2.73 -23.26 0.59
N ALA A 167 -3.72 -22.63 -0.03
CA ALA A 167 -3.97 -22.82 -1.45
C ALA A 167 -2.78 -22.34 -2.29
N ALA A 168 -2.35 -23.16 -3.25
CA ALA A 168 -1.29 -22.81 -4.18
C ALA A 168 -1.61 -21.52 -4.95
N SER A 169 -0.61 -20.64 -5.12
CA SER A 169 -0.66 -19.45 -5.96
C SER A 169 -0.13 -19.71 -7.38
N GLY A 170 0.54 -20.85 -7.60
CA GLY A 170 1.10 -21.27 -8.87
C GLY A 170 1.13 -22.79 -9.05
N ALA A 171 2.29 -23.32 -9.44
CA ALA A 171 2.49 -24.75 -9.76
C ALA A 171 3.21 -25.52 -8.63
N GLU A 172 3.48 -24.86 -7.50
CA GLU A 172 4.20 -25.39 -6.35
C GLU A 172 3.41 -26.45 -5.57
N GLY A 173 2.08 -26.42 -5.66
CA GLY A 173 1.17 -27.30 -4.92
C GLY A 173 0.75 -26.73 -3.57
N ASP A 174 -0.39 -27.21 -3.06
CA ASP A 174 -0.97 -26.68 -1.83
C ASP A 174 -0.04 -26.88 -0.63
N GLY A 175 0.03 -25.85 0.21
CA GLY A 175 0.84 -25.79 1.41
C GLY A 175 2.32 -25.51 1.16
N VAL A 176 2.80 -25.46 -0.08
CA VAL A 176 4.20 -25.09 -0.36
C VAL A 176 4.36 -23.59 -0.28
N VAL A 177 5.28 -23.12 0.56
CA VAL A 177 5.66 -21.71 0.62
C VAL A 177 6.89 -21.49 -0.27
N THR A 178 6.74 -20.65 -1.27
CA THR A 178 7.82 -20.22 -2.16
C THR A 178 8.54 -18.99 -1.63
N TYR A 179 9.75 -18.72 -2.14
CA TYR A 179 10.48 -17.51 -1.80
C TYR A 179 9.70 -16.24 -2.16
N ALA A 180 8.96 -16.23 -3.28
CA ALA A 180 8.14 -15.08 -3.69
C ALA A 180 7.00 -14.80 -2.69
N GLU A 181 6.36 -15.83 -2.15
CA GLU A 181 5.32 -15.69 -1.13
C GLU A 181 5.91 -15.19 0.19
N ALA A 182 6.99 -15.81 0.67
CA ALA A 182 7.69 -15.34 1.87
C ALA A 182 8.22 -13.89 1.73
N PHE A 183 8.76 -13.54 0.56
CA PHE A 183 9.20 -12.18 0.26
C PHE A 183 8.02 -11.20 0.23
N THR A 184 6.87 -11.63 -0.29
CA THR A 184 5.64 -10.82 -0.30
C THR A 184 5.11 -10.55 1.11
N VAL A 185 5.38 -11.44 2.08
CA VAL A 185 5.11 -11.20 3.50
C VAL A 185 6.03 -10.13 4.09
N GLN A 186 7.35 -10.15 3.81
CA GLN A 186 8.34 -9.17 4.32
C GLN A 186 9.23 -8.56 3.18
N PRO A 187 8.69 -7.65 2.34
CA PRO A 187 9.31 -7.25 1.07
C PRO A 187 10.37 -6.15 1.18
N PHE A 188 10.73 -5.73 2.39
CA PHE A 188 11.56 -4.54 2.60
C PHE A 188 13.07 -4.85 2.69
N ALA A 189 13.46 -6.12 2.59
CA ALA A 189 14.85 -6.56 2.81
C ALA A 189 15.44 -6.03 4.14
N ASN A 190 14.60 -5.85 5.15
CA ASN A 190 15.01 -5.45 6.49
C ASN A 190 15.88 -6.54 7.11
N THR A 191 16.84 -6.13 7.94
CA THR A 191 17.64 -7.04 8.77
C THR A 191 17.02 -7.20 10.15
N VAL A 192 17.25 -8.35 10.78
CA VAL A 192 17.02 -8.54 12.21
C VAL A 192 18.25 -8.01 12.94
N ASN A 193 18.05 -7.09 13.88
CA ASN A 193 19.13 -6.45 14.63
C ASN A 193 18.91 -6.71 16.13
N LEU A 194 19.97 -7.08 16.83
CA LEU A 194 19.95 -7.28 18.28
C LEU A 194 20.13 -5.93 18.99
N LYS A 195 19.51 -5.81 20.17
CA LYS A 195 19.59 -4.62 20.99
C LYS A 195 19.51 -4.97 22.48
N ASP A 196 20.52 -4.52 23.22
CA ASP A 196 20.58 -4.54 24.69
C ASP A 196 19.76 -3.39 25.31
#